data_AF-A0A3B1AWZ8-F1
#
_entry.id   AF-A0A3B1AWZ8-F1
#
_cell.length_a   1.000
_cell.length_b   1.000
_cell.length_c   1.000
_cell.angle_alpha   90.00
_cell.angle_beta   90.00
_cell.angle_gamma   90.00
#
_symmetry.space_group_name_H-M   'P 1'
#
loop_
_entity.id
_entity.type
_entity.pdbx_description
1 polymer ?
#
loop_
_entity_poly.entity_id
_entity_poly.type
_entity_poly.pdbx_seq_one_letter_code
_entity_poly.pdbx_strand_id
1 'polypeptide(L)' 'MERSWELVGDPGLSRGDCRILTETSRIDATLEKRLAAIASRLLGGERETDKALPSE' A
#
# COMPACT_ATOMS: atom_id res chain seq x y z
N MET A 1 18.14 -18.19 -8.10
CA MET A 1 18.31 -17.44 -6.83
C MET A 1 16.95 -17.35 -6.17
N GLU A 2 16.73 -18.09 -5.09
CA GLU A 2 15.61 -17.83 -4.17
C GLU A 2 15.93 -16.54 -3.42
N ARG A 3 15.00 -15.57 -3.42
CA ARG A 3 15.06 -14.47 -2.46
C ARG A 3 14.67 -15.05 -1.11
N SER A 4 15.64 -15.22 -0.21
CA SER A 4 15.40 -15.68 1.15
C SER A 4 14.69 -14.58 1.92
N TRP A 5 13.37 -14.71 2.07
CA TRP A 5 12.60 -13.88 2.96
C TRP A 5 12.93 -14.24 4.41
N GLU A 6 13.21 -13.24 5.23
CA GLU A 6 13.33 -13.40 6.67
C GLU A 6 12.04 -12.88 7.32
N LEU A 7 11.43 -13.71 8.17
CA LEU A 7 10.24 -13.32 8.93
C LEU A 7 10.67 -12.80 10.30
N VAL A 8 10.46 -11.50 10.52
CA VAL A 8 10.79 -10.83 11.79
C VAL A 8 9.47 -10.44 12.48
N GLY A 9 9.32 -10.83 13.74
CA GLY A 9 8.16 -10.43 14.55
C GLY A 9 8.21 -8.95 14.90
N ASP A 10 7.11 -8.22 14.66
CA ASP A 10 6.97 -6.81 15.01
C ASP A 10 5.85 -6.66 16.06
N PRO A 11 6.17 -6.31 17.31
CA PRO A 11 5.17 -6.16 18.38
C PRO A 11 4.22 -4.98 18.16
N GLY A 12 4.52 -4.07 17.22
CA GLY A 12 3.65 -2.98 16.82
C GLY A 12 2.61 -3.37 15.75
N LEU A 13 2.62 -4.62 15.26
CA LEU A 13 1.65 -5.10 14.29
C LEU A 13 0.50 -5.87 14.95
N SER A 14 -0.72 -5.59 14.52
CA SER A 14 -1.89 -6.35 14.95
C SER A 14 -2.02 -7.63 14.13
N ARG A 15 -2.87 -8.56 14.61
CA ARG A 15 -3.14 -9.81 13.91
C ARG A 15 -3.65 -9.53 12.48
N GLY A 16 -2.96 -10.06 11.49
CA GLY A 16 -3.32 -9.91 10.07
C GLY A 16 -2.73 -8.69 9.38
N ASP A 17 -1.89 -7.92 10.08
CA ASP A 17 -1.02 -6.92 9.48
C ASP A 17 0.31 -7.53 9.06
N CYS A 18 0.95 -6.91 8.07
CA CYS A 18 2.33 -7.18 7.74
C CYS A 18 3.01 -5.92 7.21
N ARG A 19 4.33 -5.89 7.32
CA ARG A 19 5.19 -4.95 6.63
C ARG A 19 6.21 -5.73 5.83
N ILE A 20 6.47 -5.28 4.61
CA ILE A 20 7.54 -5.83 3.78
C ILE A 20 8.60 -4.76 3.65
N LEU A 21 9.82 -5.11 4.06
CA LEU A 21 10.98 -4.24 3.99
C LEU A 21 11.98 -4.84 3.03
N THR A 22 12.49 -4.00 2.16
CA THR A 22 13.64 -4.27 1.30
C THR A 22 14.58 -3.08 1.40
N GLU A 23 15.76 -3.18 0.80
CA GLU A 23 16.72 -2.06 0.77
C GLU A 23 16.13 -0.78 0.15
N THR A 24 15.30 -0.92 -0.89
CA THR A 24 14.84 0.21 -1.70
C THR A 24 13.35 0.51 -1.58
N SER A 25 12.60 -0.32 -0.87
CA SER A 25 11.15 -0.16 -0.78
C SER A 25 10.59 -0.69 0.53
N ARG A 26 9.47 -0.10 0.92
CA ARG A 26 8.66 -0.50 2.07
C ARG A 26 7.20 -0.59 1.66
N ILE A 27 6.58 -1.72 1.96
CA ILE A 27 5.14 -1.91 1.85
C ILE A 27 4.58 -2.01 3.27
N ASP A 28 3.59 -1.16 3.55
CA ASP A 28 2.84 -1.18 4.80
C ASP A 28 1.42 -1.68 4.51
N ALA A 29 1.13 -2.90 4.96
CA ALA A 29 -0.16 -3.55 4.79
C ALA A 29 -0.94 -3.64 6.11
N THR A 30 -0.71 -2.69 7.02
CA THR A 30 -1.55 -2.49 8.22
C THR A 30 -3.01 -2.24 7.86
N LEU A 31 -3.91 -2.64 8.75
CA LEU A 31 -5.35 -2.46 8.58
C LEU A 31 -5.72 -1.01 8.25
N GLU A 32 -5.12 -0.04 8.93
CA GLU A 32 -5.36 1.39 8.74
C GLU A 32 -5.01 1.81 7.30
N LYS A 33 -3.87 1.35 6.77
CA LYS A 33 -3.45 1.66 5.39
C LYS A 33 -4.37 1.02 4.37
N ARG A 34 -4.78 -0.24 4.59
CA ARG A 34 -5.73 -0.92 3.69
C ARG A 34 -7.10 -0.23 3.70
N LEU A 35 -7.60 0.16 4.86
CA LEU A 35 -8.87 0.88 4.98
C LEU A 35 -8.81 2.24 4.30
N ALA A 36 -7.74 3.02 4.51
CA ALA A 36 -7.55 4.30 3.84
C ALA A 36 -7.51 4.15 2.31
N ALA A 37 -6.85 3.10 1.79
CA ALA A 37 -6.82 2.81 0.36
C ALA A 37 -8.21 2.45 -0.19
N ILE A 38 -8.99 1.64 0.54
CA ILE A 38 -10.38 1.31 0.18
C ILE A 38 -11.24 2.57 0.19
N ALA A 39 -11.18 3.37 1.26
CA ALA A 39 -11.92 4.62 1.38
C ALA A 39 -11.55 5.59 0.24
N SER A 40 -10.26 5.73 -0.08
CA SER A 40 -9.82 6.55 -1.22
C SER A 40 -10.34 6.04 -2.57
N ARG A 41 -10.55 4.73 -2.75
CA ARG A 41 -11.13 4.18 -3.97
C ARG A 41 -12.63 4.43 -4.06
N LEU A 42 -13.33 4.30 -2.93
CA LEU A 42 -14.78 4.53 -2.86
C LEU A 42 -15.15 6.01 -2.92
N LEU A 43 -14.33 6.88 -2.33
CA LEU A 43 -14.62 8.30 -2.16
C LEU A 43 -13.78 9.22 -3.06
N GLY A 44 -12.68 8.73 -3.65
CA GLY A 44 -11.70 9.53 -4.38
C GLY A 44 -11.76 9.37 -5.90
N GLY A 45 -12.96 9.20 -6.47
CA GLY A 45 -13.22 9.01 -7.91
C GLY A 45 -12.89 10.19 -8.83
N GLU A 46 -12.07 11.16 -8.40
CA GLU A 46 -11.87 12.44 -9.11
C GLU A 46 -10.44 12.68 -9.61
N ARG A 47 -9.54 11.68 -9.56
CA ARG A 47 -8.16 11.84 -10.10
C ARG A 47 -7.88 11.04 -11.36
N GLU A 48 -8.76 10.13 -11.76
CA GLU A 48 -8.66 9.44 -13.06
C GLU A 48 -9.15 10.32 -14.22
N THR A 49 -9.93 11.38 -13.95
CA THR A 49 -10.44 12.33 -14.97
C THR A 49 -9.47 13.46 -15.32
N ASP A 50 -8.36 13.61 -14.59
CA ASP A 50 -7.46 14.76 -14.72
C ASP A 50 -6.25 14.51 -15.65
N LYS A 51 -6.15 13.32 -16.26
CA LYS A 51 -5.05 12.98 -17.15
C LYS A 51 -5.52 12.79 -18.60
N ALA A 52 -5.44 13.91 -19.32
CA ALA A 52 -5.34 14.05 -20.79
C ALA A 52 -6.64 13.99 -21.61
N LEU A 53 -7.30 15.14 -21.71
CA LEU A 53 -7.68 15.64 -23.05
C LEU A 53 -6.68 16.75 -23.40
N PRO A 54 -5.82 16.58 -24.42
CA PRO A 54 -5.19 17.74 -25.04
C PRO A 54 -6.31 18.62 -25.61
N SER A 55 -6.32 19.89 -25.23
CA SER A 55 -7.13 20.89 -25.91
C SER A 55 -6.51 21.21 -27.27
N GLU A 56 -7.38 21.21 -28.29
CA GLU A 56 -7.19 21.62 -29.70
C GLU A 56 -6.80 20.53 -30.71
#